data_AF-A0A2J8KZW3-F1
#
_entry.id   AF-A0A2J8KZW3-F1
#
_cell.length_a   1.000
_cell.length_b   1.000
_cell.length_c   1.000
_cell.angle_alpha   90.00
_cell.angle_beta   90.00
_cell.angle_gamma   90.00
#
_symmetry.space_group_name_H-M   'P 1'
#
loop_
_entity.id
_entity.type
_entity.pdbx_description
1 polymer ?
#
loop_
_entity_poly.entity_id
_entity_poly.type
_entity_poly.pdbx_seq_one_letter_code
_entity_poly.pdbx_strand_id
1 'polypeptide(L)'
;MSSPALMAGASGKVMDFNNGTYLVSFTLFWEGQVSLSLLLIHPSEGASALWRARNQGYDKIIYKGKFVNGTSHVFTECGLTLNSSAELCEYLDDRDQEAFYCMKPQHMPCEALTYMTTRNREVSYLTEKENSLFHRSKVGVEMMKDRKHIDVTNCNKSEKIEEKCQVGMKPPVPGGYTLQGKWITTFCNQVQLDTIKINGCLKGKLIYLLGDSTLRQWIYYFPKVVKTLKFFDLHETGIFKKHLLLDAERHTQIQWKKHSYPFVTFQLYSLIDHDYIPREIDRLSGDKNTAIVITFGQHFRPFPIDIFIRRAIGVRKAIERLFLRSPTTKVIIKTENIREMHIETERFGDFHGYIHYLIMKDIFKDLNVGIIDAWDMTIAYGTDTIHPPDHVIGNQINMFLNYIC
;
A
#
# COMPACT_ATOMS: atom_id res chain seq x y z
N MET A 1 -20.52 -6.02 5.10
CA MET A 1 -21.54 -7.09 4.99
C MET A 1 -20.89 -8.36 4.45
N SER A 2 -21.40 -9.55 4.80
CA SER A 2 -20.80 -10.81 4.37
C SER A 2 -21.78 -11.98 4.36
N SER A 3 -21.46 -12.98 3.52
CA SER A 3 -22.09 -14.30 3.49
C SER A 3 -20.97 -15.35 3.41
N PRO A 4 -20.49 -15.89 4.55
CA PRO A 4 -19.34 -16.79 4.58
C PRO A 4 -19.49 -18.03 3.70
N ALA A 5 -20.69 -18.63 3.66
CA ALA A 5 -20.99 -19.80 2.83
C ALA A 5 -20.82 -19.55 1.32
N LEU A 6 -20.96 -18.29 0.88
CA LEU A 6 -20.78 -17.88 -0.50
C LEU A 6 -19.40 -17.29 -0.77
N MET A 7 -18.52 -17.22 0.23
CA MET A 7 -17.26 -16.47 0.18
C MET A 7 -17.49 -15.06 -0.38
N ALA A 8 -18.53 -14.40 0.13
CA ALA A 8 -18.99 -13.11 -0.36
C ALA A 8 -18.91 -12.03 0.72
N GLY A 9 -18.57 -10.82 0.31
CA GLY A 9 -18.41 -9.69 1.20
C GLY A 9 -18.25 -8.38 0.45
N ALA A 10 -18.65 -7.29 1.10
CA ALA A 10 -18.41 -5.94 0.61
C ALA A 10 -18.34 -4.96 1.78
N SER A 11 -17.61 -3.86 1.57
CA SER A 11 -17.68 -2.71 2.48
C SER A 11 -18.99 -1.94 2.29
N GLY A 12 -19.32 -1.12 3.29
CA GLY A 12 -20.42 -0.16 3.22
C GLY A 12 -19.87 1.25 3.09
N LYS A 13 -20.71 2.17 2.60
CA LYS A 13 -20.42 3.60 2.61
C LYS A 13 -20.89 4.21 3.93
N VAL A 14 -20.02 4.97 4.57
CA VAL A 14 -20.29 5.70 5.81
C VAL A 14 -20.21 7.20 5.53
N MET A 15 -21.21 7.95 5.98
CA MET A 15 -21.24 9.40 5.99
C MET A 15 -21.37 9.87 7.44
N ASP A 16 -20.39 10.65 7.89
CA ASP A 16 -20.41 11.33 9.19
C ASP A 16 -21.07 12.70 9.01
N PHE A 17 -22.10 12.99 9.81
CA PHE A 17 -22.77 14.30 9.82
C PHE A 17 -22.11 15.31 10.75
N ASN A 18 -21.00 14.94 11.41
CA ASN A 18 -20.23 15.75 12.36
C ASN A 18 -21.05 16.27 13.55
N ASN A 19 -22.11 15.56 13.92
CA ASN A 19 -22.99 15.88 15.04
C ASN A 19 -23.27 14.66 15.94
N GLY A 20 -22.46 13.61 15.80
CA GLY A 20 -22.64 12.33 16.51
C GLY A 20 -23.61 11.36 15.83
N THR A 21 -24.16 11.71 14.66
CA THR A 21 -25.00 10.81 13.86
C THR A 21 -24.30 10.41 12.55
N TYR A 22 -24.61 9.22 12.06
CA TYR A 22 -23.98 8.62 10.89
C TYR A 22 -25.04 8.02 9.97
N LEU A 23 -24.86 8.17 8.66
CA LEU A 23 -25.58 7.40 7.65
C LEU A 23 -24.67 6.29 7.13
N VAL A 24 -25.10 5.04 7.34
CA VAL A 24 -24.42 3.86 6.81
C VAL A 24 -25.30 3.22 5.76
N SER A 25 -24.76 3.06 4.55
CA SER A 25 -25.47 2.45 3.43
C SER A 25 -24.70 1.22 2.90
N PHE A 26 -25.40 0.11 2.75
CA PHE A 26 -24.90 -1.09 2.11
C PHE A 26 -25.68 -1.36 0.82
N THR A 27 -24.98 -1.67 -0.27
CA THR A 27 -25.58 -2.13 -1.51
C THR A 27 -25.64 -3.66 -1.48
N LEU A 28 -26.79 -4.27 -1.72
CA LEU A 28 -26.94 -5.73 -1.72
C LEU A 28 -26.55 -6.29 -3.09
N PHE A 29 -25.37 -6.93 -3.19
CA PHE A 29 -24.78 -7.35 -4.46
C PHE A 29 -25.04 -8.79 -4.88
N TRP A 30 -25.49 -9.66 -3.97
CA TRP A 30 -25.70 -11.08 -4.24
C TRP A 30 -26.95 -11.61 -3.54
N GLU A 31 -27.50 -12.68 -4.10
CA GLU A 31 -28.66 -13.38 -3.56
C GLU A 31 -28.29 -14.27 -2.37
N GLY A 32 -29.26 -14.48 -1.48
CA GLY A 32 -29.14 -15.31 -0.28
C GLY A 32 -29.05 -14.50 1.00
N GLN A 33 -28.67 -15.18 2.08
CA GLN A 33 -28.66 -14.59 3.42
C GLN A 33 -27.41 -13.72 3.63
N VAL A 34 -27.60 -12.42 3.83
CA VAL A 34 -26.53 -11.43 4.02
C VAL A 34 -26.49 -11.00 5.49
N SER A 35 -25.29 -11.03 6.08
CA SER A 35 -25.04 -10.52 7.43
C SER A 35 -24.48 -9.11 7.37
N LEU A 36 -25.04 -8.21 8.17
CA LEU A 36 -24.48 -6.88 8.39
C LEU A 36 -23.61 -6.86 9.64
N SER A 37 -22.54 -6.06 9.60
CA SER A 37 -21.65 -5.79 10.73
C SER A 37 -21.22 -4.33 10.63
N LEU A 38 -21.25 -3.64 11.76
CA LEU A 38 -20.87 -2.24 11.88
C LEU A 38 -19.94 -2.10 13.07
N LEU A 39 -18.66 -1.83 12.79
CA LEU A 39 -17.63 -1.70 13.82
C LEU A 39 -17.34 -0.24 14.11
N LEU A 40 -17.45 0.15 15.38
CA LEU A 40 -16.83 1.38 15.88
C LEU A 40 -15.35 1.11 16.12
N ILE A 41 -14.50 1.53 15.17
CA ILE A 41 -13.05 1.29 15.24
C ILE A 41 -12.43 2.05 16.41
N HIS A 42 -12.64 3.37 16.46
CA HIS A 42 -12.21 4.22 17.57
C HIS A 42 -13.30 5.27 17.88
N PRO A 43 -13.48 5.65 19.16
CA PRO A 43 -14.29 6.82 19.50
C PRO A 43 -13.60 8.11 19.03
N SER A 44 -14.35 9.21 18.93
CA SER A 44 -13.85 10.50 18.44
C SER A 44 -12.66 11.04 19.26
N GLU A 45 -12.66 10.82 20.58
CA GLU A 45 -11.54 11.18 21.46
C GLU A 45 -10.29 10.35 21.14
N GLY A 46 -10.46 9.06 20.82
CA GLY A 46 -9.38 8.19 20.41
C GLY A 46 -8.80 8.60 19.06
N ALA A 47 -9.64 8.92 18.08
CA ALA A 47 -9.21 9.45 16.80
C ALA A 47 -8.44 10.78 16.95
N SER A 48 -8.93 11.69 17.80
CA SER A 48 -8.26 12.95 18.10
C SER A 48 -6.89 12.73 18.76
N ALA A 49 -6.81 11.82 19.74
CA ALA A 49 -5.57 11.46 20.41
C ALA A 49 -4.55 10.84 19.43
N LEU A 50 -4.97 9.90 18.57
CA LEU A 50 -4.10 9.32 17.54
C LEU A 50 -3.61 10.37 16.55
N TRP A 51 -4.47 11.30 16.12
CA TRP A 51 -4.08 12.37 15.21
C TRP A 51 -3.04 13.30 15.83
N ARG A 52 -3.26 13.72 17.08
CA ARG A 52 -2.30 14.54 17.83
C ARG A 52 -0.98 13.79 18.02
N ALA A 53 -1.03 12.57 18.56
CA ALA A 53 0.13 11.74 18.85
C ALA A 53 0.94 11.41 17.59
N ARG A 54 0.28 11.23 16.44
CA ARG A 54 0.95 11.02 15.14
C ARG A 54 1.87 12.18 14.78
N ASN A 55 1.40 13.41 14.96
CA ASN A 55 2.05 14.62 14.47
C ASN A 55 2.99 15.26 15.48
N GLN A 56 3.21 14.65 16.65
CA GLN A 56 4.08 15.19 17.69
C GLN A 56 5.57 14.82 17.56
N GLY A 57 5.92 13.75 16.84
CA GLY A 57 7.33 13.35 16.77
C GLY A 57 7.70 12.39 15.64
N TYR A 58 8.99 12.39 15.30
CA TYR A 58 9.59 11.62 14.21
C TYR A 58 10.39 10.40 14.71
N ASP A 59 10.48 10.19 16.02
CA ASP A 59 11.42 9.27 16.68
C ASP A 59 10.81 7.91 17.05
N LYS A 60 9.53 7.68 16.76
CA LYS A 60 8.82 6.39 16.99
C LYS A 60 9.54 5.20 16.37
N ILE A 61 10.35 5.44 15.34
CA ILE A 61 11.20 4.45 14.68
C ILE A 61 12.66 4.86 14.81
N ILE A 62 13.48 3.95 15.33
CA ILE A 62 14.94 4.07 15.38
C ILE A 62 15.50 3.48 14.09
N TYR A 63 16.23 4.28 13.30
CA TYR A 63 17.00 3.77 12.18
C TYR A 63 18.45 3.55 12.60
N LYS A 64 19.05 2.45 12.16
CA LYS A 64 20.47 2.15 12.37
C LYS A 64 21.16 1.88 11.05
N GLY A 65 22.04 2.80 10.65
CA GLY A 65 22.85 2.70 9.44
C GLY A 65 24.14 1.95 9.71
N LYS A 66 24.49 1.01 8.85
CA LYS A 66 25.76 0.27 8.88
C LYS A 66 26.77 0.94 7.96
N PHE A 67 27.85 1.45 8.54
CA PHE A 67 28.99 1.98 7.82
C PHE A 67 30.09 0.92 7.73
N VAL A 68 30.74 0.77 6.57
CA VAL A 68 31.74 -0.27 6.31
C VAL A 68 33.02 0.35 5.77
N ASN A 69 34.16 -0.02 6.36
CA ASN A 69 35.49 0.32 5.85
C ASN A 69 36.38 -0.94 5.91
N GLY A 70 36.64 -1.55 4.75
CA GLY A 70 37.31 -2.85 4.66
C GLY A 70 36.53 -3.94 5.40
N THR A 71 37.16 -4.57 6.39
CA THR A 71 36.54 -5.60 7.25
C THR A 71 35.83 -5.03 8.48
N SER A 72 36.05 -3.75 8.79
CA SER A 72 35.45 -3.08 9.95
C SER A 72 34.07 -2.53 9.61
N HIS A 73 33.16 -2.56 10.58
CA HIS A 73 31.87 -1.94 10.43
C HIS A 73 31.36 -1.37 11.75
N VAL A 74 30.52 -0.35 11.66
CA VAL A 74 29.89 0.31 12.81
C VAL A 74 28.45 0.64 12.49
N PHE A 75 27.58 0.56 13.50
CA PHE A 75 26.20 1.01 13.38
C PHE A 75 26.04 2.36 14.09
N THR A 76 25.49 3.34 13.37
CA THR A 76 25.13 4.64 13.95
C THR A 76 23.63 4.91 13.78
N GLU A 77 23.08 5.77 14.63
CA GLU A 77 21.68 6.17 14.53
C GLU A 77 21.45 7.06 13.31
N CYS A 78 20.32 6.85 12.66
CA CYS A 78 19.86 7.61 11.51
C CYS A 78 18.40 8.03 11.69
N GLY A 79 17.90 8.89 10.81
CA GLY A 79 16.50 9.31 10.83
C GLY A 79 16.16 10.38 9.80
N LEU A 80 14.86 10.63 9.66
CA LEU A 80 14.33 11.78 8.88
C LEU A 80 14.70 13.11 9.53
N THR A 81 14.80 13.11 10.87
CA THR A 81 15.29 14.21 11.69
C THR A 81 16.17 13.61 12.77
N LEU A 82 17.31 14.23 13.09
CA LEU A 82 18.17 13.85 14.21
C LEU A 82 18.41 15.06 15.10
N ASN A 83 18.09 14.92 16.39
CA ASN A 83 18.44 15.92 17.39
C ASN A 83 19.75 15.51 18.07
N SER A 84 20.87 15.84 17.44
CA SER A 84 22.22 15.52 17.92
C SER A 84 23.16 16.68 17.68
N SER A 85 24.08 16.93 18.62
CA SER A 85 25.17 17.89 18.46
C SER A 85 26.39 17.29 17.73
N ALA A 86 26.34 16.00 17.40
CA ALA A 86 27.40 15.32 16.66
C ALA A 86 27.39 15.73 15.18
N GLU A 87 28.53 15.55 14.50
CA GLU A 87 28.60 15.71 13.05
C GLU A 87 27.67 14.69 12.36
N LEU A 88 26.88 15.16 11.39
CA LEU A 88 25.91 14.36 10.67
C LEU A 88 26.35 14.14 9.22
N CYS A 89 26.11 12.93 8.73
CA CYS A 89 26.04 12.65 7.31
C CYS A 89 24.65 13.02 6.80
N GLU A 90 24.59 13.90 5.81
CA GLU A 90 23.36 14.30 5.13
C GLU A 90 23.24 13.60 3.77
N TYR A 91 22.10 12.95 3.55
CA TYR A 91 21.75 12.30 2.28
C TYR A 91 20.56 13.03 1.68
N LEU A 92 20.87 14.08 0.90
CA LEU A 92 19.90 14.97 0.28
C LEU A 92 19.53 14.50 -1.14
N ASP A 93 18.24 14.45 -1.44
CA ASP A 93 17.72 14.47 -2.80
C ASP A 93 17.41 15.93 -3.18
N ASP A 94 18.29 16.55 -3.97
CA ASP A 94 18.17 17.97 -4.32
C ASP A 94 16.91 18.33 -5.10
N ARG A 95 16.32 17.39 -5.85
CA ARG A 95 15.17 17.70 -6.70
C ARG A 95 13.90 17.74 -5.89
N ASP A 96 13.70 16.72 -5.06
CA ASP A 96 12.49 16.57 -4.26
C ASP A 96 12.68 17.20 -2.86
N GLN A 97 13.88 17.71 -2.57
CA GLN A 97 14.33 18.38 -1.33
C GLN A 97 14.21 17.46 -0.10
N GLU A 98 14.36 16.16 -0.33
CA GLU A 98 14.15 15.12 0.68
C GLU A 98 15.47 14.80 1.34
N ALA A 99 15.53 14.85 2.67
CA ALA A 99 16.75 14.59 3.39
C ALA A 99 16.61 13.41 4.34
N PHE A 100 17.71 12.69 4.50
CA PHE A 100 17.86 11.66 5.52
C PHE A 100 19.22 11.85 6.17
N TYR A 101 19.31 11.60 7.47
CA TYR A 101 20.50 11.91 8.25
C TYR A 101 21.00 10.68 8.99
N CYS A 102 22.31 10.56 9.15
CA CYS A 102 22.96 9.60 10.05
C CYS A 102 24.01 10.30 10.88
N MET A 103 24.21 9.88 12.13
CA MET A 103 25.38 10.32 12.89
C MET A 103 26.64 9.81 12.20
N LYS A 104 27.60 10.70 11.95
CA LYS A 104 28.86 10.36 11.27
C LYS A 104 29.74 9.51 12.20
N PRO A 105 30.18 8.32 11.79
CA PRO A 105 31.07 7.53 12.61
C PRO A 105 32.48 8.13 12.66
N GLN A 106 33.17 7.96 13.78
CA GLN A 106 34.59 8.34 13.87
C GLN A 106 35.40 7.55 12.82
N HIS A 107 36.29 8.24 12.11
CA HIS A 107 37.20 7.67 11.11
C HIS A 107 36.52 6.94 9.94
N MET A 108 35.24 7.23 9.64
CA MET A 108 34.58 6.74 8.44
C MET A 108 33.93 7.88 7.64
N PRO A 109 34.03 7.87 6.30
CA PRO A 109 33.35 8.82 5.45
C PRO A 109 31.84 8.50 5.37
N CYS A 110 31.02 9.48 4.98
CA CYS A 110 29.57 9.30 4.91
C CYS A 110 29.15 8.29 3.82
N GLU A 111 29.93 8.22 2.75
CA GLU A 111 29.78 7.31 1.62
C GLU A 111 29.97 5.83 2.02
N ALA A 112 30.48 5.57 3.23
CA ALA A 112 30.63 4.20 3.75
C ALA A 112 29.30 3.58 4.23
N LEU A 113 28.18 4.31 4.21
CA LEU A 113 26.86 3.78 4.55
C LEU A 113 26.39 2.74 3.50
N THR A 114 26.16 1.51 3.93
CA THR A 114 25.86 0.39 3.01
C THR A 114 24.55 -0.32 3.30
N TYR A 115 24.14 -0.39 4.57
CA TYR A 115 22.91 -1.06 4.98
C TYR A 115 22.14 -0.25 6.03
N MET A 116 20.87 -0.56 6.18
CA MET A 116 19.99 0.02 7.18
C MET A 116 19.11 -1.05 7.81
N THR A 117 18.77 -0.88 9.08
CA THR A 117 17.71 -1.61 9.76
C THR A 117 16.95 -0.66 10.67
N THR A 118 15.77 -1.05 11.12
CA THR A 118 14.95 -0.25 12.04
C THR A 118 14.50 -1.03 13.25
N ARG A 119 14.15 -0.31 14.30
CA ARG A 119 13.44 -0.84 15.48
C ARG A 119 12.37 0.15 15.92
N ASN A 120 11.31 -0.33 16.56
CA ASN A 120 10.38 0.56 17.24
C ASN A 120 11.07 1.16 18.46
N ARG A 121 10.93 2.48 18.65
CA ARG A 121 11.34 3.15 19.89
C ARG A 121 10.24 2.96 20.93
N GLU A 122 10.62 2.69 22.16
CA GLU A 122 9.68 2.64 23.30
C GLU A 122 9.28 4.05 23.73
N VAL A 123 8.54 4.74 22.85
CA VAL A 123 7.96 6.06 23.08
C VAL A 123 6.48 6.02 22.76
N SER A 124 5.69 6.77 23.54
CA SER A 124 4.28 7.03 23.31
C SER A 124 4.01 8.51 23.49
N TYR A 125 3.21 9.08 22.59
CA TYR A 125 2.73 10.46 22.64
C TYR A 125 1.28 10.55 23.13
N LEU A 126 0.73 9.42 23.57
CA LEU A 126 -0.55 9.31 24.23
C LEU A 126 -0.36 9.41 25.74
N THR A 127 -1.23 10.16 26.40
CA THR A 127 -1.33 10.12 27.86
C THR A 127 -1.87 8.76 28.32
N GLU A 128 -1.70 8.41 29.59
CA GLU A 128 -2.27 7.18 30.15
C GLU A 128 -3.79 7.07 29.94
N LYS A 129 -4.50 8.20 30.07
CA LYS A 129 -5.95 8.27 29.84
C LYS A 129 -6.30 7.99 28.38
N GLU A 130 -5.58 8.57 27.43
CA GLU A 130 -5.81 8.31 26.01
C GLU A 130 -5.42 6.88 25.63
N ASN A 131 -4.32 6.36 26.17
CA ASN A 131 -3.92 4.95 25.99
C ASN A 131 -5.04 3.99 26.43
N SER A 132 -5.77 4.32 27.49
CA SER A 132 -6.91 3.53 27.96
C SER A 132 -8.08 3.42 26.97
N LEU A 133 -8.13 4.25 25.93
CA LEU A 133 -9.13 4.21 24.86
C LEU A 133 -8.84 3.10 23.84
N PHE A 134 -7.59 2.66 23.75
CA PHE A 134 -7.15 1.66 22.76
C PHE A 134 -7.08 0.23 23.32
N HIS A 135 -7.64 0.01 24.51
CA HIS A 135 -7.82 -1.33 25.05
C HIS A 135 -8.68 -2.17 24.10
N ARG A 136 -8.34 -3.46 23.94
CA ARG A 136 -8.99 -4.36 22.99
C ARG A 136 -10.52 -4.37 23.08
N SER A 137 -11.10 -4.23 24.27
CA SER A 137 -12.55 -4.20 24.49
C SER A 137 -13.24 -2.92 23.99
N LYS A 138 -12.49 -1.89 23.61
CA LYS A 138 -12.97 -0.56 23.17
C LYS A 138 -12.64 -0.25 21.71
N VAL A 139 -11.94 -1.14 21.02
CA VAL A 139 -11.51 -0.97 19.62
C VAL A 139 -12.22 -1.98 18.76
N GLY A 140 -12.82 -1.54 17.65
CA GLY A 140 -13.58 -2.44 16.77
C GLY A 140 -14.84 -3.00 17.41
N VAL A 141 -15.54 -2.16 18.19
CA VAL A 141 -16.73 -2.60 18.92
C VAL A 141 -17.89 -2.79 17.94
N GLU A 142 -18.46 -3.99 17.90
CA GLU A 142 -19.67 -4.26 17.11
C GLU A 142 -20.85 -3.45 17.66
N MET A 143 -21.38 -2.56 16.82
CA MET A 143 -22.50 -1.71 17.16
C MET A 143 -23.84 -2.42 16.97
N MET A 144 -23.90 -3.38 16.04
CA MET A 144 -25.11 -4.16 15.80
C MET A 144 -25.18 -5.35 16.76
N LYS A 145 -25.91 -5.18 17.87
CA LYS A 145 -26.09 -6.23 18.88
C LYS A 145 -26.91 -7.43 18.39
N ASP A 146 -27.88 -7.16 17.51
CA ASP A 146 -28.71 -8.19 16.90
C ASP A 146 -28.16 -8.51 15.51
N ARG A 147 -27.79 -9.78 15.29
CA ARG A 147 -27.40 -10.29 13.97
C ARG A 147 -28.63 -10.33 13.07
N LYS A 148 -28.96 -9.18 12.49
CA LYS A 148 -30.00 -9.08 11.48
C LYS A 148 -29.43 -9.60 10.17
N HIS A 149 -29.97 -10.73 9.74
CA HIS A 149 -29.76 -11.23 8.40
C HIS A 149 -30.79 -10.62 7.47
N ILE A 150 -30.37 -10.32 6.24
CA ILE A 150 -31.24 -9.86 5.17
C ILE A 150 -31.28 -10.98 4.13
N ASP A 151 -32.48 -11.47 3.84
CA ASP A 151 -32.69 -12.44 2.77
C ASP A 151 -32.85 -11.68 1.45
N VAL A 152 -31.81 -11.74 0.63
CA VAL A 152 -31.77 -11.07 -0.67
C VAL A 152 -32.27 -12.02 -1.73
N THR A 153 -33.31 -11.61 -2.46
CA THR A 153 -33.86 -12.35 -3.59
C THR A 153 -33.46 -11.69 -4.90
N ASN A 154 -33.52 -12.44 -6.00
CA ASN A 154 -33.17 -11.94 -7.31
C ASN A 154 -34.02 -10.71 -7.68
N CYS A 155 -33.34 -9.64 -8.09
CA CYS A 155 -33.96 -8.48 -8.70
C CYS A 155 -33.70 -8.54 -10.21
N ASN A 156 -34.76 -8.67 -11.02
CA ASN A 156 -34.70 -8.75 -12.49
C ASN A 156 -34.10 -7.52 -13.21
N LYS A 157 -33.61 -6.52 -12.47
CA LYS A 157 -32.87 -5.38 -12.99
C LYS A 157 -31.38 -5.59 -12.75
N SER A 158 -30.68 -6.06 -13.78
CA SER A 158 -29.22 -5.94 -13.83
C SER A 158 -28.85 -4.88 -14.87
N GLU A 159 -28.32 -3.75 -14.40
CA GLU A 159 -27.59 -2.84 -15.30
C GLU A 159 -26.25 -3.50 -15.59
N LYS A 160 -26.08 -4.02 -16.81
CA LYS A 160 -24.79 -4.52 -17.25
C LYS A 160 -23.87 -3.35 -17.53
N ILE A 161 -22.77 -3.28 -16.79
CA ILE A 161 -21.69 -2.37 -17.11
C ILE A 161 -20.98 -2.93 -18.35
N GLU A 162 -21.06 -2.19 -19.46
CA GLU A 162 -20.44 -2.61 -20.72
C GLU A 162 -18.99 -2.12 -20.84
N GLU A 163 -18.69 -0.96 -20.25
CA GLU A 163 -17.37 -0.32 -20.34
C GLU A 163 -16.29 -1.18 -19.69
N LYS A 164 -15.24 -1.52 -20.44
CA LYS A 164 -14.09 -2.27 -19.91
C LYS A 164 -13.31 -1.43 -18.92
N CYS A 165 -12.76 -2.09 -17.91
CA CYS A 165 -11.88 -1.42 -16.96
C CYS A 165 -10.68 -0.76 -17.66
N GLN A 166 -10.44 0.50 -17.36
CA GLN A 166 -9.33 1.27 -17.92
C GLN A 166 -8.79 2.28 -16.90
N VAL A 167 -7.58 2.75 -17.13
CA VAL A 167 -6.98 3.84 -16.35
C VAL A 167 -7.79 5.13 -16.49
N GLY A 168 -7.76 6.00 -15.48
CA GLY A 168 -8.50 7.26 -15.45
C GLY A 168 -9.94 7.13 -14.95
N MET A 169 -10.42 5.90 -14.71
CA MET A 169 -11.70 5.66 -14.04
C MET A 169 -11.66 6.10 -12.57
N LYS A 170 -12.81 6.51 -12.04
CA LYS A 170 -12.98 6.91 -10.64
C LYS A 170 -13.80 5.85 -9.89
N PRO A 171 -13.16 4.93 -9.13
CA PRO A 171 -13.90 3.90 -8.43
C PRO A 171 -14.84 4.51 -7.37
N PRO A 172 -16.12 4.08 -7.32
CA PRO A 172 -17.05 4.46 -6.27
C PRO A 172 -16.67 3.81 -4.94
N VAL A 173 -17.47 4.04 -3.90
CA VAL A 173 -17.36 3.34 -2.62
C VAL A 173 -18.70 2.66 -2.32
N PRO A 174 -18.74 1.32 -2.22
CA PRO A 174 -17.64 0.38 -2.50
C PRO A 174 -17.29 0.33 -4.00
N GLY A 175 -16.01 0.10 -4.31
CA GLY A 175 -15.50 -0.05 -5.68
C GLY A 175 -15.76 -1.45 -6.26
N GLY A 176 -16.15 -2.38 -5.41
CA GLY A 176 -16.49 -3.75 -5.79
C GLY A 176 -16.98 -4.57 -4.61
N TYR A 177 -17.13 -5.86 -4.86
CA TYR A 177 -17.49 -6.86 -3.86
C TYR A 177 -16.82 -8.19 -4.18
N THR A 178 -16.77 -9.07 -3.17
CA THR A 178 -16.34 -10.44 -3.35
C THR A 178 -17.55 -11.34 -3.47
N LEU A 179 -17.50 -12.30 -4.38
CA LEU A 179 -18.48 -13.37 -4.51
C LEU A 179 -17.76 -14.63 -4.98
N GLN A 180 -17.98 -15.75 -4.29
CA GLN A 180 -17.29 -17.02 -4.56
C GLN A 180 -15.76 -16.85 -4.58
N GLY A 181 -15.23 -15.99 -3.70
CA GLY A 181 -13.80 -15.70 -3.59
C GLY A 181 -13.20 -14.84 -4.72
N LYS A 182 -14.02 -14.32 -5.64
CA LYS A 182 -13.59 -13.46 -6.75
C LYS A 182 -14.02 -12.02 -6.52
N TRP A 183 -13.14 -11.08 -6.86
CA TRP A 183 -13.45 -9.66 -6.86
C TRP A 183 -14.23 -9.29 -8.12
N ILE A 184 -15.33 -8.57 -7.92
CA ILE A 184 -16.23 -8.07 -8.96
C ILE A 184 -16.35 -6.55 -8.79
N THR A 185 -16.02 -5.80 -9.83
CA THR A 185 -16.08 -4.34 -9.87
C THR A 185 -17.50 -3.82 -10.06
N THR A 186 -17.79 -2.66 -9.48
CA THR A 186 -19.11 -1.99 -9.59
C THR A 186 -19.13 -0.85 -10.61
N PHE A 187 -18.01 -0.57 -11.28
CA PHE A 187 -17.86 0.62 -12.14
C PHE A 187 -17.30 0.31 -13.53
N CYS A 188 -16.86 -0.92 -13.77
CA CYS A 188 -16.35 -1.36 -15.05
C CYS A 188 -16.53 -2.87 -15.22
N ASN A 189 -16.52 -3.33 -16.46
CA ASN A 189 -16.57 -4.72 -16.85
C ASN A 189 -15.18 -5.35 -16.70
N GLN A 190 -14.98 -6.06 -15.60
CA GLN A 190 -13.75 -6.81 -15.31
C GLN A 190 -13.84 -8.23 -15.91
N VAL A 191 -12.84 -8.61 -16.67
CA VAL A 191 -12.67 -9.98 -17.16
C VAL A 191 -11.83 -10.79 -16.18
N GLN A 192 -12.27 -12.00 -15.85
CA GLN A 192 -11.43 -12.97 -15.14
C GLN A 192 -10.45 -13.60 -16.12
N LEU A 193 -9.16 -13.39 -15.87
CA LEU A 193 -8.09 -13.82 -16.77
C LEU A 193 -7.57 -15.19 -16.35
N ASP A 194 -7.71 -16.17 -17.23
CA ASP A 194 -7.05 -17.47 -17.10
C ASP A 194 -5.55 -17.36 -17.44
N THR A 195 -4.79 -18.41 -17.14
CA THR A 195 -3.34 -18.46 -17.39
C THR A 195 -2.95 -18.15 -18.84
N ILE A 196 -3.76 -18.51 -19.83
CA ILE A 196 -3.46 -18.26 -21.25
C ILE A 196 -3.59 -16.77 -21.55
N LYS A 197 -4.68 -16.14 -21.08
CA LYS A 197 -4.91 -14.70 -21.24
C LYS A 197 -3.87 -13.87 -20.50
N ILE A 198 -3.50 -14.27 -19.28
CA ILE A 198 -2.41 -13.61 -18.52
C ILE A 198 -1.11 -13.67 -19.34
N ASN A 199 -0.74 -14.87 -19.82
CA ASN A 199 0.45 -15.07 -20.64
C ASN A 199 0.45 -14.27 -21.95
N GLY A 200 -0.72 -14.14 -22.60
CA GLY A 200 -0.89 -13.32 -23.79
C GLY A 200 -0.74 -11.83 -23.48
N CYS A 201 -1.36 -11.37 -22.40
CA CYS A 201 -1.27 -9.98 -21.97
C CYS A 201 0.15 -9.59 -21.58
N LEU A 202 0.86 -10.41 -20.80
CA LEU A 202 2.21 -10.08 -20.34
C LEU A 202 3.27 -10.06 -21.44
N LYS A 203 2.99 -10.61 -22.63
CA LYS A 203 3.94 -10.69 -23.74
C LYS A 203 4.44 -9.29 -24.14
N GLY A 204 5.76 -9.12 -24.18
CA GLY A 204 6.40 -7.87 -24.59
C GLY A 204 6.29 -6.72 -23.59
N LYS A 205 5.80 -6.98 -22.36
CA LYS A 205 5.57 -5.93 -21.35
C LYS A 205 6.74 -5.79 -20.38
N LEU A 206 6.98 -4.53 -19.99
CA LEU A 206 7.89 -4.15 -18.92
C LEU A 206 7.06 -3.65 -17.73
N ILE A 207 7.12 -4.34 -16.60
CA ILE A 207 6.32 -4.03 -15.43
C ILE A 207 7.23 -3.65 -14.25
N TYR A 208 7.00 -2.47 -13.70
CA TYR A 208 7.75 -1.94 -12.56
C TYR A 208 6.85 -1.84 -11.33
N LEU A 209 7.15 -2.64 -10.32
CA LEU A 209 6.44 -2.69 -9.04
C LEU A 209 7.27 -1.89 -8.02
N LEU A 210 6.88 -0.65 -7.75
CA LEU A 210 7.60 0.29 -6.90
C LEU A 210 6.84 0.47 -5.58
N GLY A 211 7.33 -0.09 -4.48
CA GLY A 211 6.57 -0.01 -3.23
C GLY A 211 7.11 -0.84 -2.08
N ASP A 212 6.21 -1.26 -1.21
CA ASP A 212 6.53 -1.93 0.04
C ASP A 212 6.46 -3.47 -0.07
N SER A 213 6.47 -4.13 1.09
CA SER A 213 6.37 -5.58 1.18
C SER A 213 5.02 -6.14 0.71
N THR A 214 3.94 -5.36 0.69
CA THR A 214 2.63 -5.80 0.18
C THR A 214 2.63 -5.91 -1.33
N LEU A 215 3.29 -4.96 -2.01
CA LEU A 215 3.48 -5.05 -3.46
C LEU A 215 4.53 -6.11 -3.83
N ARG A 216 5.48 -6.40 -2.94
CA ARG A 216 6.42 -7.53 -3.12
C ARG A 216 5.71 -8.88 -3.18
N GLN A 217 4.55 -9.05 -2.52
CA GLN A 217 3.78 -10.30 -2.63
C GLN A 217 3.41 -10.59 -4.10
N TRP A 218 3.23 -9.56 -4.92
CA TRP A 218 2.87 -9.75 -6.32
C TRP A 218 3.99 -10.42 -7.12
N ILE A 219 5.25 -9.99 -6.94
CA ILE A 219 6.36 -10.61 -7.68
C ILE A 219 6.57 -12.07 -7.28
N TYR A 220 6.26 -12.46 -6.05
CA TYR A 220 6.25 -13.87 -5.66
C TYR A 220 5.02 -14.64 -6.15
N TYR A 221 3.91 -13.94 -6.43
CA TYR A 221 2.68 -14.56 -6.91
C TYR A 221 2.71 -14.84 -8.42
N PHE A 222 3.26 -13.93 -9.24
CA PHE A 222 3.34 -14.11 -10.70
C PHE A 222 3.85 -15.50 -11.16
N PRO A 223 4.96 -16.06 -10.64
CA PRO A 223 5.43 -17.39 -11.05
C PRO A 223 4.54 -18.55 -10.56
N LYS A 224 3.60 -18.30 -9.63
CA LYS A 224 2.58 -19.29 -9.25
C LYS A 224 1.55 -19.48 -10.37
N VAL A 225 1.23 -18.42 -11.12
CA VAL A 225 0.22 -18.43 -12.19
C VAL A 225 0.82 -18.50 -13.60
N VAL A 226 2.01 -17.93 -13.81
CA VAL A 226 2.73 -17.92 -15.09
C VAL A 226 4.07 -18.63 -14.92
N LYS A 227 4.10 -19.92 -15.28
CA LYS A 227 5.25 -20.80 -15.00
C LYS A 227 6.51 -20.48 -15.81
N THR A 228 6.37 -19.73 -16.89
CA THR A 228 7.47 -19.32 -17.77
C THR A 228 8.29 -18.17 -17.17
N LEU A 229 7.69 -17.33 -16.30
CA LEU A 229 8.43 -16.30 -15.57
C LEU A 229 9.37 -16.94 -14.55
N LYS A 230 10.67 -16.66 -14.67
CA LYS A 230 11.72 -17.12 -13.76
C LYS A 230 12.40 -15.95 -13.07
N PHE A 231 12.76 -16.15 -11.81
CA PHE A 231 13.61 -15.18 -11.11
C PHE A 231 14.98 -15.16 -11.75
N PHE A 232 15.45 -13.95 -12.09
CA PHE A 232 16.81 -13.69 -12.48
C PHE A 232 17.58 -13.21 -11.25
N ASP A 233 18.69 -13.88 -10.93
CA ASP A 233 19.49 -13.49 -9.78
C ASP A 233 20.40 -12.32 -10.14
N LEU A 234 20.18 -11.19 -9.47
CA LEU A 234 20.98 -9.98 -9.61
C LEU A 234 22.21 -9.98 -8.69
N HIS A 235 22.50 -11.11 -8.05
CA HIS A 235 23.58 -11.28 -7.06
C HIS A 235 23.49 -10.33 -5.85
N GLU A 236 22.32 -9.74 -5.63
CA GLU A 236 21.99 -9.00 -4.42
C GLU A 236 21.54 -9.95 -3.29
N THR A 237 21.68 -9.50 -2.03
CA THR A 237 21.38 -10.29 -0.83
C THR A 237 20.19 -9.73 -0.04
N GLY A 238 19.54 -10.60 0.74
CA GLY A 238 18.39 -10.26 1.58
C GLY A 238 17.06 -10.23 0.83
N ILE A 239 15.95 -10.13 1.57
CA ILE A 239 14.60 -10.21 0.98
C ILE A 239 14.14 -8.91 0.31
N PHE A 240 14.80 -7.80 0.67
CA PHE A 240 14.53 -6.44 0.20
C PHE A 240 15.51 -6.02 -0.91
N LYS A 241 16.15 -7.00 -1.54
CA LYS A 241 16.85 -6.83 -2.81
C LYS A 241 15.88 -6.52 -3.94
N LYS A 242 16.37 -5.94 -5.03
CA LYS A 242 15.60 -5.84 -6.26
C LYS A 242 15.28 -7.25 -6.74
N HIS A 243 14.01 -7.51 -7.02
CA HIS A 243 13.55 -8.79 -7.57
C HIS A 243 13.24 -8.61 -9.04
N LEU A 244 13.71 -9.53 -9.87
CA LEU A 244 13.52 -9.50 -11.31
C LEU A 244 12.96 -10.84 -11.79
N LEU A 245 11.81 -10.81 -12.45
CA LEU A 245 11.27 -11.93 -13.21
C LEU A 245 11.45 -11.67 -14.70
N LEU A 246 11.88 -12.70 -15.42
CA LEU A 246 12.05 -12.68 -16.86
C LEU A 246 11.33 -13.85 -17.51
N ASP A 247 10.75 -13.58 -18.67
CA ASP A 247 10.40 -14.56 -19.69
C ASP A 247 11.03 -14.08 -21.00
N ALA A 248 12.21 -14.64 -21.31
CA ALA A 248 13.02 -14.19 -22.44
C ALA A 248 12.33 -14.47 -23.78
N GLU A 249 11.63 -15.60 -23.92
CA GLU A 249 10.92 -15.95 -25.15
C GLU A 249 9.76 -14.99 -25.43
N ARG A 250 9.04 -14.58 -24.38
CA ARG A 250 7.92 -13.65 -24.48
C ARG A 250 8.32 -12.19 -24.36
N HIS A 251 9.60 -11.90 -24.15
CA HIS A 251 10.12 -10.56 -23.93
C HIS A 251 9.40 -9.83 -22.78
N THR A 252 9.12 -10.56 -21.70
CA THR A 252 8.43 -10.02 -20.50
C THR A 252 9.43 -9.79 -19.38
N GLN A 253 9.34 -8.63 -18.74
CA GLN A 253 10.07 -8.32 -17.52
C GLN A 253 9.12 -7.82 -16.44
N ILE A 254 9.25 -8.33 -15.22
CA ILE A 254 8.60 -7.77 -14.03
C ILE A 254 9.66 -7.52 -12.98
N GLN A 255 9.82 -6.26 -12.58
CA GLN A 255 10.77 -5.86 -11.55
C GLN A 255 10.02 -5.37 -10.33
N TRP A 256 10.42 -5.80 -9.13
CA TRP A 256 10.02 -5.17 -7.88
C TRP A 256 11.21 -4.46 -7.24
N LYS A 257 10.99 -3.21 -6.82
CA LYS A 257 11.97 -2.41 -6.07
C LYS A 257 11.28 -1.76 -4.88
N LYS A 258 11.94 -1.85 -3.72
CA LYS A 258 11.47 -1.20 -2.50
C LYS A 258 11.45 0.32 -2.66
N HIS A 259 10.49 1.00 -2.04
CA HIS A 259 10.56 2.46 -1.91
C HIS A 259 11.66 2.89 -0.93
N SER A 260 12.08 4.15 -1.04
CA SER A 260 13.08 4.77 -0.16
C SER A 260 12.46 5.27 1.16
N TYR A 261 13.11 6.19 1.87
CA TYR A 261 12.72 6.64 3.20
C TYR A 261 11.32 7.30 3.27
N PRO A 262 10.61 7.14 4.39
CA PRO A 262 10.85 6.17 5.46
C PRO A 262 10.59 4.73 5.00
N PHE A 263 11.52 3.80 5.26
CA PHE A 263 11.33 2.37 5.04
C PHE A 263 11.53 1.61 6.36
N VAL A 264 10.47 0.97 6.87
CA VAL A 264 10.44 0.39 8.22
C VAL A 264 10.47 -1.13 8.15
N THR A 265 11.52 -1.73 8.72
CA THR A 265 11.71 -3.18 8.81
C THR A 265 12.79 -3.53 9.85
N PHE A 266 12.62 -4.64 10.57
CA PHE A 266 13.64 -5.17 11.48
C PHE A 266 14.80 -5.86 10.75
N GLN A 267 14.61 -6.18 9.47
CA GLN A 267 15.64 -6.86 8.68
C GLN A 267 16.64 -5.87 8.12
N LEU A 268 17.90 -6.26 8.09
CA LEU A 268 18.95 -5.49 7.43
C LEU A 268 18.70 -5.45 5.92
N TYR A 269 18.71 -4.26 5.33
CA TYR A 269 18.54 -4.07 3.89
C TYR A 269 19.64 -3.19 3.30
N SER A 270 20.02 -3.49 2.06
CA SER A 270 21.04 -2.74 1.31
C SER A 270 20.52 -1.38 0.85
N LEU A 271 21.40 -0.38 0.90
CA LEU A 271 21.20 0.98 0.41
C LEU A 271 21.88 1.25 -0.95
N ILE A 272 22.53 0.26 -1.57
CA ILE A 272 23.29 0.41 -2.82
C ILE A 272 22.42 0.86 -4.01
N ASP A 273 21.17 0.40 -4.08
CA ASP A 273 20.20 0.76 -5.13
C ASP A 273 18.94 1.37 -4.48
N HIS A 274 19.14 2.45 -3.72
CA HIS A 274 18.13 3.06 -2.85
C HIS A 274 17.73 4.47 -3.29
N ASP A 275 16.78 4.53 -4.22
CA ASP A 275 16.24 5.79 -4.74
C ASP A 275 14.76 5.97 -4.38
N TYR A 276 14.33 7.22 -4.28
CA TYR A 276 12.92 7.54 -4.14
C TYR A 276 12.12 7.21 -5.41
N ILE A 277 10.86 6.79 -5.25
CA ILE A 277 9.96 6.43 -6.38
C ILE A 277 9.95 7.50 -7.50
N PRO A 278 9.91 8.82 -7.22
CA PRO A 278 10.01 9.83 -8.27
C PRO A 278 11.26 9.73 -9.15
N ARG A 279 12.43 9.40 -8.57
CA ARG A 279 13.68 9.20 -9.31
C ARG A 279 13.61 7.97 -10.20
N GLU A 280 13.05 6.89 -9.66
CA GLU A 280 12.82 5.66 -10.43
C GLU A 280 11.93 5.93 -11.64
N ILE A 281 10.79 6.60 -11.45
CA ILE A 281 9.88 6.94 -12.54
C ILE A 281 10.57 7.79 -13.61
N ASP A 282 11.34 8.81 -13.22
CA ASP A 282 12.03 9.70 -14.16
C ASP A 282 13.13 9.04 -14.98
N ARG A 283 13.68 7.91 -14.50
CA ARG A 283 14.66 7.11 -15.25
C ARG A 283 14.01 6.12 -16.22
N LEU A 284 12.68 5.98 -16.19
CA LEU A 284 11.95 5.12 -17.14
C LEU A 284 11.61 5.90 -18.41
N SER A 285 11.94 5.30 -19.55
CA SER A 285 11.50 5.78 -20.86
C SER A 285 9.98 5.77 -20.95
N GLY A 286 9.35 4.64 -20.61
CA GLY A 286 7.90 4.44 -20.75
C GLY A 286 7.45 4.31 -22.20
N ASP A 287 6.43 3.49 -22.44
CA ASP A 287 5.74 3.32 -23.72
C ASP A 287 4.38 2.64 -23.51
N LYS A 288 3.72 2.17 -24.57
CA LYS A 288 2.45 1.42 -24.51
C LYS A 288 2.56 0.02 -23.86
N ASN A 289 3.77 -0.52 -23.76
CA ASN A 289 4.06 -1.84 -23.20
C ASN A 289 4.61 -1.75 -21.77
N THR A 290 4.84 -0.53 -21.26
CA THR A 290 5.32 -0.28 -19.92
C THR A 290 4.15 -0.06 -18.97
N ALA A 291 4.19 -0.77 -17.83
CA ALA A 291 3.28 -0.55 -16.72
C ALA A 291 4.04 -0.30 -15.41
N ILE A 292 3.57 0.64 -14.60
CA ILE A 292 4.16 0.97 -13.31
C ILE A 292 3.08 0.81 -12.24
N VAL A 293 3.33 0.00 -11.23
CA VAL A 293 2.46 -0.14 -10.06
C VAL A 293 3.16 0.50 -8.87
N ILE A 294 2.45 1.39 -8.20
CA ILE A 294 2.98 2.15 -7.06
C ILE A 294 2.14 1.83 -5.83
N THR A 295 2.82 1.56 -4.73
CA THR A 295 2.18 1.40 -3.42
C THR A 295 2.95 2.19 -2.39
N PHE A 296 2.22 2.99 -1.64
CA PHE A 296 2.68 3.54 -0.38
C PHE A 296 2.22 2.60 0.73
N GLY A 297 3.05 2.46 1.75
CA GLY A 297 2.89 1.38 2.71
C GLY A 297 2.68 1.86 4.13
N GLN A 298 2.43 0.86 4.98
CA GLN A 298 2.42 1.03 6.43
C GLN A 298 3.67 1.72 7.00
N HIS A 299 4.77 1.76 6.24
CA HIS A 299 6.03 2.40 6.62
C HIS A 299 5.88 3.90 6.91
N PHE A 300 4.82 4.56 6.40
CA PHE A 300 4.55 5.97 6.65
C PHE A 300 3.65 6.23 7.88
N ARG A 301 2.94 5.21 8.37
CA ARG A 301 1.98 5.35 9.48
C ARG A 301 2.59 5.89 10.79
N PRO A 302 3.84 5.54 11.18
CA PRO A 302 4.39 6.02 12.45
C PRO A 302 4.97 7.45 12.36
N PHE A 303 4.87 8.12 11.20
CA PHE A 303 5.44 9.45 11.01
C PHE A 303 4.35 10.53 10.90
N PRO A 304 4.70 11.80 11.20
CA PRO A 304 3.85 12.95 10.92
C PRO A 304 3.31 12.92 9.48
N ILE A 305 2.06 13.36 9.31
CA ILE A 305 1.31 13.15 8.06
C ILE A 305 1.90 13.91 6.87
N ASP A 306 2.59 15.02 7.13
CA ASP A 306 3.27 15.85 6.13
C ASP A 306 4.29 15.04 5.31
N ILE A 307 4.99 14.09 5.94
CA ILE A 307 5.94 13.20 5.24
C ILE A 307 5.24 12.36 4.18
N PHE A 308 4.05 11.81 4.51
CA PHE A 308 3.27 11.02 3.56
C PHE A 308 2.73 11.89 2.42
N ILE A 309 2.13 13.05 2.75
CA ILE A 309 1.57 13.98 1.77
C ILE A 309 2.65 14.44 0.80
N ARG A 310 3.79 14.88 1.33
CA ARG A 310 4.94 15.32 0.54
C ARG A 310 5.43 14.21 -0.41
N ARG A 311 5.55 12.97 0.09
CA ARG A 311 5.97 11.83 -0.73
C ARG A 311 4.99 11.53 -1.85
N ALA A 312 3.69 11.56 -1.55
CA ALA A 312 2.64 11.32 -2.54
C ALA A 312 2.60 12.43 -3.62
N ILE A 313 2.76 13.69 -3.23
CA ILE A 313 2.88 14.83 -4.18
C ILE A 313 4.11 14.66 -5.08
N GLY A 314 5.27 14.28 -4.51
CA GLY A 314 6.49 14.04 -5.30
C GLY A 314 6.28 12.96 -6.36
N VAL A 315 5.59 11.88 -6.01
CA VAL A 315 5.22 10.81 -6.95
C VAL A 315 4.23 11.31 -7.99
N ARG A 316 3.19 12.07 -7.61
CA ARG A 316 2.24 12.68 -8.54
C ARG A 316 2.97 13.50 -9.61
N LYS A 317 3.90 14.37 -9.19
CA LYS A 317 4.71 15.21 -10.10
C LYS A 317 5.57 14.36 -11.05
N ALA A 318 6.13 13.25 -10.58
CA ALA A 318 6.90 12.34 -11.43
C ALA A 318 6.01 11.62 -12.47
N ILE A 319 4.79 11.24 -12.10
CA ILE A 319 3.81 10.66 -13.02
C ILE A 319 3.39 11.69 -14.07
N GLU A 320 3.14 12.95 -13.69
CA GLU A 320 2.83 14.04 -14.62
C GLU A 320 3.96 14.22 -15.64
N ARG A 321 5.22 14.25 -15.19
CA ARG A 321 6.39 14.28 -16.09
C ARG A 321 6.48 13.06 -16.99
N LEU A 322 6.14 11.88 -16.48
CA LEU A 322 6.11 10.64 -17.27
C LEU A 322 5.06 10.74 -18.38
N PHE A 323 3.86 11.23 -18.08
CA PHE A 323 2.80 11.36 -19.08
C PHE A 323 3.09 12.43 -20.13
N LEU A 324 3.88 13.46 -19.82
CA LEU A 324 4.36 14.41 -20.83
C LEU A 324 5.26 13.76 -21.88
N ARG A 325 6.13 12.82 -21.47
CA ARG A 325 7.08 12.14 -22.37
C ARG A 325 6.55 10.84 -22.98
N SER A 326 5.68 10.14 -22.25
CA SER A 326 5.19 8.79 -22.59
C SER A 326 3.74 8.58 -22.14
N PRO A 327 2.77 9.28 -22.76
CA PRO A 327 1.37 9.31 -22.32
C PRO A 327 0.66 7.94 -22.41
N THR A 328 1.20 6.99 -23.16
CA THR A 328 0.63 5.64 -23.29
C THR A 328 1.07 4.68 -22.18
N THR A 329 2.02 5.07 -21.33
CA THR A 329 2.44 4.26 -20.17
C THR A 329 1.29 4.10 -19.18
N LYS A 330 1.09 2.88 -18.69
CA LYS A 330 0.04 2.60 -17.70
C LYS A 330 0.60 2.75 -16.30
N VAL A 331 0.01 3.64 -15.50
CA VAL A 331 0.37 3.79 -14.08
C VAL A 331 -0.80 3.38 -13.22
N ILE A 332 -0.55 2.52 -12.23
CA ILE A 332 -1.54 1.96 -11.32
C ILE A 332 -1.13 2.30 -9.90
N ILE A 333 -2.04 2.92 -9.15
CA ILE A 333 -1.88 3.17 -7.72
C ILE A 333 -2.63 2.08 -6.96
N LYS A 334 -1.90 1.25 -6.22
CA LYS A 334 -2.47 0.32 -5.25
C LYS A 334 -2.52 1.01 -3.89
N THR A 335 -3.71 1.11 -3.30
CA THR A 335 -3.89 1.66 -1.95
C THR A 335 -3.38 0.68 -0.87
N GLU A 336 -3.34 1.14 0.37
CA GLU A 336 -2.98 0.29 1.51
C GLU A 336 -4.01 -0.83 1.73
N ASN A 337 -3.54 -1.94 2.30
CA ASN A 337 -4.41 -2.96 2.87
C ASN A 337 -4.84 -2.50 4.29
N ILE A 338 -5.99 -2.99 4.78
CA ILE A 338 -6.23 -3.00 6.23
C ILE A 338 -5.24 -3.94 6.92
N ARG A 339 -5.13 -3.84 8.24
CA ARG A 339 -4.22 -4.67 9.04
C ARG A 339 -4.85 -5.13 10.35
N GLU A 340 -4.07 -5.87 11.12
CA GLU A 340 -4.43 -6.32 12.47
C GLU A 340 -4.85 -5.13 13.37
N MET A 341 -6.10 -5.13 13.80
CA MET A 341 -6.71 -3.98 14.49
C MET A 341 -6.14 -3.66 15.89
N HIS A 342 -5.61 -4.66 16.59
CA HIS A 342 -5.22 -4.54 18.00
C HIS A 342 -3.70 -4.51 18.25
N ILE A 343 -2.90 -4.37 17.19
CA ILE A 343 -1.45 -4.41 17.28
C ILE A 343 -0.91 -3.01 17.00
N GLU A 344 -0.14 -2.46 17.95
CA GLU A 344 0.62 -1.22 17.76
C GLU A 344 -0.25 -0.04 17.29
N THR A 345 -1.44 0.12 17.88
CA THR A 345 -2.48 1.08 17.45
C THR A 345 -1.93 2.50 17.23
N GLU A 346 -1.10 3.00 18.16
CA GLU A 346 -0.52 4.34 18.06
C GLU A 346 0.39 4.51 16.83
N ARG A 347 1.19 3.49 16.49
CA ARG A 347 2.21 3.58 15.43
C ARG A 347 1.65 3.17 14.07
N PHE A 348 0.81 2.15 14.05
CA PHE A 348 0.49 1.44 12.82
C PHE A 348 -1.00 1.22 12.58
N GLY A 349 -1.89 1.56 13.52
CA GLY A 349 -3.33 1.29 13.43
C GLY A 349 -3.98 1.78 12.14
N ASP A 350 -5.09 1.15 11.77
CA ASP A 350 -5.82 1.44 10.53
C ASP A 350 -6.41 2.86 10.46
N PHE A 351 -6.52 3.56 11.59
CA PHE A 351 -6.75 5.01 11.59
C PHE A 351 -5.77 5.74 10.65
N HIS A 352 -4.46 5.45 10.76
CA HIS A 352 -3.43 6.09 9.94
C HIS A 352 -3.52 5.64 8.47
N GLY A 353 -3.80 4.36 8.25
CA GLY A 353 -3.96 3.79 6.91
C GLY A 353 -5.17 4.35 6.17
N TYR A 354 -6.29 4.58 6.86
CA TYR A 354 -7.48 5.17 6.28
C TYR A 354 -7.25 6.62 5.85
N ILE A 355 -6.52 7.40 6.66
CA ILE A 355 -6.11 8.76 6.28
C ILE A 355 -5.24 8.73 5.02
N HIS A 356 -4.27 7.82 4.94
CA HIS A 356 -3.46 7.64 3.73
C HIS A 356 -4.32 7.27 2.52
N TYR A 357 -5.28 6.35 2.68
CA TYR A 357 -6.23 5.96 1.65
C TYR A 357 -6.99 7.16 1.09
N LEU A 358 -7.54 8.03 1.96
CA LEU A 358 -8.24 9.24 1.55
C LEU A 358 -7.32 10.23 0.81
N ILE A 359 -6.12 10.48 1.34
CA ILE A 359 -5.13 11.36 0.73
C ILE A 359 -4.69 10.85 -0.64
N MET A 360 -4.45 9.54 -0.78
CA MET A 360 -4.10 8.95 -2.08
C MET A 360 -5.23 9.13 -3.09
N LYS A 361 -6.48 8.89 -2.70
CA LYS A 361 -7.62 9.14 -3.58
C LYS A 361 -7.67 10.60 -4.03
N ASP A 362 -7.42 11.55 -3.13
CA ASP A 362 -7.44 12.98 -3.49
C ASP A 362 -6.25 13.39 -4.37
N ILE A 363 -5.02 13.01 -3.98
CA ILE A 363 -3.79 13.38 -4.69
C ILE A 363 -3.75 12.79 -6.09
N PHE A 364 -4.31 11.61 -6.35
CA PHE A 364 -4.21 10.97 -7.66
C PHE A 364 -5.48 11.08 -8.53
N LYS A 365 -6.58 11.69 -8.04
CA LYS A 365 -7.91 11.69 -8.71
C LYS A 365 -7.97 12.28 -10.12
N ASP A 366 -7.07 13.21 -10.43
CA ASP A 366 -7.06 13.96 -11.69
C ASP A 366 -6.02 13.44 -12.69
N LEU A 367 -5.30 12.37 -12.33
CA LEU A 367 -4.37 11.72 -13.24
C LEU A 367 -5.02 10.54 -13.95
N ASN A 368 -4.57 10.25 -15.17
CA ASN A 368 -4.99 9.08 -15.93
C ASN A 368 -4.33 7.79 -15.42
N VAL A 369 -4.61 7.45 -14.16
CA VAL A 369 -4.06 6.28 -13.45
C VAL A 369 -5.15 5.25 -13.15
N GLY A 370 -4.78 3.97 -13.09
CA GLY A 370 -5.65 2.94 -12.55
C GLY A 370 -5.57 2.90 -11.03
N ILE A 371 -6.68 2.61 -10.36
CA ILE A 371 -6.71 2.43 -8.90
C ILE A 371 -7.04 0.99 -8.57
N ILE A 372 -6.22 0.37 -7.72
CA ILE A 372 -6.54 -0.90 -7.07
C ILE A 372 -6.82 -0.57 -5.61
N ASP A 373 -8.10 -0.53 -5.29
CA ASP A 373 -8.60 -0.22 -3.95
C ASP A 373 -8.41 -1.43 -3.03
N ALA A 374 -7.15 -1.71 -2.70
CA ALA A 374 -6.78 -2.82 -1.84
C ALA A 374 -7.37 -2.68 -0.43
N TRP A 375 -7.72 -1.45 -0.02
CA TRP A 375 -8.38 -1.18 1.25
C TRP A 375 -9.79 -1.77 1.25
N ASP A 376 -10.59 -1.41 0.24
CA ASP A 376 -11.93 -1.95 0.06
C ASP A 376 -11.92 -3.47 -0.17
N MET A 377 -10.99 -3.95 -1.00
CA MET A 377 -10.82 -5.38 -1.25
C MET A 377 -10.55 -6.16 0.05
N THR A 378 -9.61 -5.71 0.88
CA THR A 378 -9.25 -6.42 2.11
C THR A 378 -10.36 -6.39 3.17
N ILE A 379 -11.19 -5.33 3.21
CA ILE A 379 -12.44 -5.32 3.99
C ILE A 379 -13.44 -6.34 3.45
N ALA A 380 -13.67 -6.35 2.13
CA ALA A 380 -14.63 -7.25 1.48
C ALA A 380 -14.24 -8.73 1.58
N TYR A 381 -12.94 -9.04 1.63
CA TYR A 381 -12.43 -10.38 1.91
C TYR A 381 -12.38 -10.70 3.41
N GLY A 382 -12.60 -9.73 4.29
CA GLY A 382 -12.53 -9.91 5.74
C GLY A 382 -11.13 -10.27 6.23
N THR A 383 -10.08 -9.73 5.61
CA THR A 383 -8.69 -10.05 5.97
C THR A 383 -8.14 -9.08 7.00
N ASP A 384 -7.99 -9.51 8.25
CA ASP A 384 -7.39 -8.73 9.35
C ASP A 384 -5.86 -8.89 9.38
N THR A 385 -5.18 -8.66 8.24
CA THR A 385 -3.71 -8.73 8.17
C THR A 385 -3.13 -7.87 7.07
N ILE A 386 -1.98 -7.25 7.35
CA ILE A 386 -1.29 -6.37 6.41
C ILE A 386 -0.78 -7.11 5.16
N HIS A 387 -0.48 -8.41 5.28
CA HIS A 387 -0.04 -9.28 4.18
C HIS A 387 -1.16 -10.27 3.82
N PRO A 388 -2.14 -9.88 2.99
CA PRO A 388 -3.29 -10.72 2.70
C PRO A 388 -2.88 -12.00 1.95
N PRO A 389 -3.69 -13.06 2.03
CA PRO A 389 -3.39 -14.35 1.41
C PRO A 389 -3.42 -14.31 -0.12
N ASP A 390 -2.85 -15.34 -0.74
CA ASP A 390 -2.68 -15.48 -2.19
C ASP A 390 -3.96 -15.24 -3.01
N HIS A 391 -5.13 -15.65 -2.51
CA HIS A 391 -6.39 -15.46 -3.24
C HIS A 391 -6.77 -13.97 -3.36
N VAL A 392 -6.44 -13.13 -2.37
CA VAL A 392 -6.64 -11.68 -2.46
C VAL A 392 -5.60 -11.06 -3.38
N ILE A 393 -4.33 -11.47 -3.26
CA ILE A 393 -3.24 -11.02 -4.14
C ILE A 393 -3.55 -11.32 -5.61
N GLY A 394 -4.06 -12.53 -5.91
CA GLY A 394 -4.47 -12.91 -7.25
C GLY A 394 -5.58 -12.03 -7.82
N ASN A 395 -6.56 -11.63 -7.01
CA ASN A 395 -7.62 -10.72 -7.43
C ASN A 395 -7.11 -9.27 -7.61
N GLN A 396 -6.18 -8.80 -6.78
CA GLN A 396 -5.51 -7.52 -6.98
C GLN A 396 -4.75 -7.50 -8.32
N ILE A 397 -4.01 -8.57 -8.62
CA ILE A 397 -3.31 -8.73 -9.90
C ILE A 397 -4.29 -8.86 -11.06
N ASN A 398 -5.41 -9.57 -10.91
CA ASN A 398 -6.43 -9.65 -11.96
C ASN A 398 -6.97 -8.26 -12.32
N MET A 399 -7.21 -7.41 -11.32
CA MET A 399 -7.61 -6.01 -11.56
C MET A 399 -6.50 -5.21 -12.26
N PHE A 400 -5.25 -5.35 -11.82
CA PHE A 400 -4.10 -4.74 -12.50
C PHE A 400 -4.03 -5.12 -13.98
N LEU A 401 -4.17 -6.41 -14.28
CA LEU A 401 -4.13 -6.89 -15.65
C LEU A 401 -5.28 -6.31 -16.48
N ASN A 402 -6.49 -6.20 -15.92
CA ASN A 402 -7.61 -5.54 -16.62
C ASN A 402 -7.35 -4.07 -16.98
N TYR A 403 -6.37 -3.39 -16.38
CA TYR A 403 -6.00 -2.02 -16.77
C TYR A 403 -4.95 -1.94 -17.89
N ILE A 404 -4.21 -3.03 -18.13
CA ILE A 404 -3.05 -3.05 -19.03
C ILE A 404 -3.21 -4.02 -20.21
N CYS A 405 -4.22 -4.87 -20.13
CA CYS A 405 -4.84 -5.62 -21.21
C CYS A 405 -6.18 -4.93 -21.55
#